data_AF-A0A2C5Y0R8-F1
#
_entry.id   AF-A0A2C5Y0R8-F1
#
_cell.length_a   1.000
_cell.length_b   1.000
_cell.length_c   1.000
_cell.angle_alpha   90.00
_cell.angle_beta   90.00
_cell.angle_gamma   90.00
#
_symmetry.space_group_name_H-M   'P 1'
#
loop_
_entity.id
_entity.type
_entity.pdbx_description
1 polymer ?
#
loop_
_entity_poly.entity_id
_entity_poly.type
_entity_poly.pdbx_seq_one_letter_code
_entity_poly.pdbx_strand_id
1 'polypeptide(L)'
;MAGPATSDAASRAQWRKSECQVRTLLLQLCGIALSQTASPPALIQAVLGIGLYGDFFIENYERQAIRSVVERTRDTHAWPVHHLLEMFQ
;
A
#
# COMPACT_ATOMS: atom_id res chain seq x y z
N MET A 1 42.04 2.84 11.88
CA MET A 1 41.28 3.99 11.38
C MET A 1 40.28 3.48 10.33
N ALA A 2 39.08 3.05 10.76
CA ALA A 2 38.02 2.58 9.85
C ALA A 2 37.06 3.75 9.61
N GLY A 3 36.96 4.21 8.36
CA GLY A 3 36.28 5.45 7.98
C GLY A 3 34.73 5.36 7.97
N PRO A 4 34.06 6.51 7.81
CA PRO A 4 32.59 6.69 7.90
C PRO A 4 31.75 5.98 6.81
N ALA A 5 32.38 5.31 5.85
CA ALA A 5 31.68 4.68 4.72
C ALA A 5 30.80 3.49 5.14
N THR A 6 31.08 2.85 6.28
CA THR A 6 30.33 1.68 6.77
C THR A 6 29.00 2.07 7.41
N SER A 7 28.89 3.22 8.08
CA SER A 7 27.61 3.66 8.67
C SER A 7 26.61 4.07 7.60
N ASP A 8 27.05 4.76 6.55
CA ASP A 8 26.18 5.17 5.45
C ASP A 8 25.68 3.98 4.62
N ALA A 9 26.54 2.98 4.39
CA ALA A 9 26.16 1.75 3.71
C ALA A 9 25.16 0.92 4.54
N ALA A 10 25.35 0.84 5.86
CA ALA A 10 24.43 0.17 6.77
C ALA A 10 23.07 0.88 6.83
N SER A 11 23.04 2.21 6.94
CA SER A 11 21.82 3.02 6.91
C SER A 11 21.05 2.85 5.61
N ARG A 12 21.73 2.85 4.45
CA ARG A 12 21.08 2.58 3.15
C ARG A 12 20.54 1.17 3.05
N ALA A 13 21.26 0.17 3.57
CA ALA A 13 20.78 -1.22 3.57
C ALA A 13 19.54 -1.40 4.47
N GLN A 14 19.51 -0.72 5.61
CA GLN A 14 18.40 -0.75 6.55
C GLN A 14 17.16 -0.02 6.01
N TRP A 15 17.36 1.11 5.32
CA TRP A 15 16.31 1.81 4.58
C TRP A 15 15.68 0.91 3.50
N ARG A 16 16.50 0.31 2.63
CA ARG A 16 16.01 -0.63 1.59
C ARG A 16 15.26 -1.82 2.18
N LYS A 17 15.69 -2.32 3.34
CA LYS A 17 14.99 -3.39 4.06
C LYS A 17 13.60 -2.94 4.51
N SER A 18 13.47 -1.74 5.06
CA SER A 18 12.18 -1.16 5.45
C SER A 18 11.27 -0.95 4.24
N GLU A 19 11.79 -0.40 3.14
CA GLU A 19 11.02 -0.24 1.89
C GLU A 19 10.51 -1.59 1.37
N CYS A 20 11.35 -2.62 1.37
CA CYS A 20 10.99 -3.96 0.92
C CYS A 20 9.91 -4.60 1.81
N GLN A 21 9.96 -4.36 3.13
CA GLN A 21 8.94 -4.80 4.06
C GLN A 21 7.60 -4.11 3.81
N VAL A 22 7.60 -2.78 3.65
CA VAL A 22 6.40 -2.01 3.31
C VAL A 22 5.78 -2.52 2.01
N ARG A 23 6.61 -2.76 1.00
CA ARG A 23 6.17 -3.29 -0.30
C ARG A 23 5.47 -4.64 -0.15
N THR A 24 6.07 -5.54 0.61
CA THR A 24 5.51 -6.87 0.89
C THR A 24 4.17 -6.79 1.63
N LEU A 25 4.09 -5.96 2.69
CA LEU A 25 2.86 -5.78 3.47
C LEU A 25 1.73 -5.22 2.61
N LEU A 26 2.03 -4.27 1.73
CA LEU A 26 1.06 -3.72 0.82
C LEU A 26 0.51 -4.73 -0.18
N LEU A 27 1.39 -5.56 -0.75
CA LEU A 27 0.97 -6.62 -1.66
C LEU A 27 0.08 -7.64 -0.94
N GLN A 28 0.37 -7.95 0.34
CA GLN A 28 -0.52 -8.78 1.16
C GLN A 28 -1.88 -8.13 1.41
N LEU A 29 -1.92 -6.84 1.77
CA LEU A 29 -3.17 -6.09 1.93
C LEU A 29 -4.00 -6.08 0.64
N CYS A 30 -3.35 -5.87 -0.50
CA CYS A 30 -3.97 -5.96 -1.82
C CYS A 30 -4.52 -7.36 -2.10
N GLY A 31 -3.75 -8.41 -1.79
CA GLY A 31 -4.18 -9.80 -1.93
C GLY A 31 -5.40 -10.14 -1.06
N ILE A 32 -5.43 -9.66 0.19
CA ILE A 32 -6.56 -9.83 1.11
C ILE A 32 -7.80 -9.09 0.57
N ALA A 33 -7.63 -7.84 0.13
CA ALA A 33 -8.71 -7.04 -0.45
C ALA A 33 -9.33 -7.70 -1.69
N LEU A 34 -8.52 -8.31 -2.55
CA LEU A 34 -8.99 -9.02 -3.74
C LEU A 34 -9.63 -10.38 -3.41
N SER A 35 -9.16 -11.07 -2.38
CA SER A 35 -9.67 -12.38 -1.96
C SER A 35 -10.97 -12.29 -1.15
N GLN A 36 -11.23 -11.14 -0.52
CA GLN A 36 -12.39 -10.89 0.33
C GLN A 36 -13.19 -9.68 -0.17
N THR A 37 -13.75 -9.77 -1.38
CA THR A 37 -14.55 -8.73 -2.04
C THR A 37 -15.81 -8.30 -1.26
N ALA A 38 -16.23 -9.06 -0.24
CA ALA A 38 -17.36 -8.73 0.63
C ALA A 38 -17.00 -7.85 1.83
N SER A 39 -15.73 -7.43 1.99
CA SER A 39 -15.24 -6.63 3.11
C SER A 39 -14.79 -5.23 2.64
N PRO A 40 -15.67 -4.20 2.74
CA PRO A 40 -15.32 -2.81 2.49
C PRO A 40 -14.04 -2.32 3.23
N PRO A 41 -13.78 -2.66 4.51
CA PRO A 41 -12.61 -2.13 5.21
C PRO A 41 -11.27 -2.66 4.67
N ALA A 42 -11.22 -3.87 4.13
CA ALA A 42 -9.99 -4.42 3.56
C ALA A 42 -9.59 -3.69 2.26
N LEU A 43 -10.58 -3.39 1.40
CA LEU A 43 -10.39 -2.59 0.18
C LEU A 43 -9.93 -1.17 0.50
N ILE A 44 -10.58 -0.53 1.47
CA ILE A 44 -10.22 0.82 1.93
C ILE A 44 -8.79 0.88 2.48
N GLN A 45 -8.40 -0.08 3.33
CA GLN A 45 -7.04 -0.14 3.85
C GLN A 45 -5.99 -0.36 2.77
N ALA A 46 -6.28 -1.21 1.78
CA ALA A 46 -5.40 -1.40 0.64
C ALA A 46 -5.21 -0.09 -0.15
N VAL A 47 -6.29 0.62 -0.49
CA VAL A 47 -6.21 1.90 -1.23
C VAL A 47 -5.48 2.99 -0.44
N LEU A 48 -5.72 3.10 0.86
CA LEU A 48 -4.98 4.01 1.74
C LEU A 48 -3.49 3.68 1.78
N GLY A 49 -3.14 2.41 1.92
CA GLY A 49 -1.75 1.96 1.87
C GLY A 49 -1.09 2.31 0.53
N ILE A 50 -1.82 2.17 -0.57
CA ILE A 50 -1.35 2.51 -1.92
C ILE A 50 -1.11 4.02 -2.04
N GLY A 51 -1.96 4.87 -1.47
CA GLY A 51 -1.76 6.32 -1.46
C GLY A 51 -0.56 6.77 -0.63
N LEU A 52 -0.27 6.10 0.48
CA LEU A 52 0.82 6.47 1.39
C LEU A 52 2.19 5.93 0.95
N TYR A 53 2.21 4.76 0.33
CA TYR A 53 3.43 4.02 0.05
C TYR A 53 3.54 3.59 -1.43
N GLY A 54 2.66 4.09 -2.30
CA GLY A 54 2.67 3.80 -3.74
C GLY A 54 3.96 4.21 -4.44
N ASP A 55 4.62 5.26 -3.94
CA ASP A 55 5.87 5.78 -4.51
C ASP A 55 7.05 4.82 -4.36
N PHE A 56 6.98 3.86 -3.44
CA PHE A 56 7.99 2.81 -3.28
C PHE A 56 7.91 1.73 -4.37
N PHE A 57 6.85 1.70 -5.17
CA PHE A 57 6.68 0.75 -6.26
C PHE A 57 7.24 1.32 -7.55
N ILE A 58 8.46 0.90 -7.90
CA ILE A 58 9.14 1.39 -9.10
C ILE A 58 8.81 0.48 -10.29
N GLU A 59 8.60 -0.82 -10.05
CA GLU A 59 8.37 -1.82 -11.09
C GLU A 59 6.98 -1.72 -11.73
N ASN A 60 6.95 -1.87 -13.06
CA ASN A 60 5.72 -1.72 -13.85
C ASN A 60 4.69 -2.81 -13.53
N TYR A 61 5.14 -4.03 -13.27
CA TYR A 61 4.28 -5.15 -12.88
C TYR A 61 3.57 -4.88 -11.54
N GLU A 62 4.30 -4.39 -10.54
CA GLU A 62 3.73 -4.09 -9.23
C GLU A 62 2.73 -2.93 -9.29
N ARG A 63 3.05 -1.87 -10.07
CA ARG A 63 2.12 -0.76 -10.30
C ARG A 63 0.83 -1.21 -10.99
N GLN A 64 0.90 -2.17 -11.92
CA GLN A 64 -0.30 -2.74 -12.55
C GLN A 64 -1.14 -3.55 -11.56
N ALA A 65 -0.50 -4.38 -10.73
CA ALA A 65 -1.19 -5.13 -9.69
C ALA A 65 -1.94 -4.20 -8.73
N ILE A 66 -1.27 -3.15 -8.27
CA ILE A 66 -1.84 -2.13 -7.39
C ILE A 66 -2.96 -1.35 -8.07
N ARG A 67 -2.77 -0.96 -9.34
CA ARG A 67 -3.80 -0.27 -10.13
C ARG A 67 -5.07 -1.10 -10.22
N SER A 68 -4.96 -2.41 -10.45
CA SER A 68 -6.13 -3.30 -10.53
C SER A 68 -6.95 -3.33 -9.23
N VAL A 69 -6.30 -3.15 -8.08
CA VAL A 69 -6.98 -3.05 -6.77
C VAL A 69 -7.73 -1.73 -6.66
N VAL A 70 -7.12 -0.62 -7.09
CA VAL A 70 -7.76 0.71 -7.08
C VAL A 70 -8.98 0.75 -8.02
N GLU A 71 -8.86 0.19 -9.22
CA GLU A 71 -9.94 0.08 -10.19
C GLU A 71 -11.11 -0.76 -9.63
N ARG A 72 -10.80 -1.90 -8.99
CA ARG A 72 -11.80 -2.74 -8.30
C ARG A 72 -12.51 -2.01 -7.17
N THR A 73 -11.80 -1.20 -6.37
CA THR A 73 -12.41 -0.40 -5.30
C THR A 73 -13.39 0.64 -5.86
N ARG A 74 -13.04 1.29 -6.98
CA ARG A 74 -13.91 2.26 -7.66
C ARG A 74 -15.20 1.59 -8.14
N ASP A 75 -15.07 0.43 -8.78
CA ASP A 75 -16.21 -0.29 -9.37
C ASP A 75 -17.15 -0.87 -8.29
N THR A 76 -16.63 -1.13 -7.08
CA THR A 76 -17.42 -1.65 -5.94
C THR A 76 -18.16 -0.54 -5.18
N HIS A 77 -17.96 0.75 -5.49
CA HIS A 77 -18.49 1.87 -4.69
C HIS A 77 -18.19 1.69 -3.18
N ALA A 78 -17.07 1.03 -2.84
CA ALA A 78 -16.79 0.54 -1.49
C ALA A 78 -16.52 1.65 -0.45
N TRP A 79 -16.49 2.91 -0.88
CA TRP A 79 -16.39 4.05 0.01
C TRP A 79 -17.76 4.75 0.14
N PRO A 80 -18.55 4.44 1.19
CA PRO A 80 -19.75 5.21 1.49
C PRO A 80 -19.32 6.51 2.19
N VAL A 81 -18.60 7.39 1.49
CA VAL A 81 -18.12 8.65 2.09
C VAL A 81 -19.34 9.45 2.52
N HIS A 82 -20.38 9.40 1.69
CA HIS A 82 -21.61 10.13 1.89
C HIS A 82 -22.36 9.67 3.14
N HIS A 83 -22.58 8.37 3.30
CA HIS A 83 -23.27 7.83 4.48
C HIS A 83 -22.43 8.00 5.77
N LEU A 84 -21.10 7.92 5.69
CA LEU A 84 -20.25 8.22 6.84
C LEU A 84 -20.33 9.70 7.24
N LEU A 85 -20.39 10.61 6.28
CA LEU A 85 -20.56 12.05 6.56
C LEU A 85 -21.94 12.35 7.16
N GLU A 86 -22.99 11.66 6.71
CA GLU A 86 -24.34 11.76 7.28
C GLU A 86 -24.42 11.24 8.73
N MET A 87 -23.60 10.26 9.12
CA MET A 87 -23.55 9.75 10.50
C MET A 87 -22.92 10.74 11.51
N PHE A 88 -22.18 11.74 11.04
CA PHE A 88 -21.53 12.75 11.89
C PHE A 88 -22.16 14.16 11.75
N GLN A 89 -23.33 14.26 11.11
CA GLN A 89 -24.22 15.42 11.18
C GLN A 89 -25.25 15.25 12.30
#